data_AF-A0A7J6QZQ6-F1
#
_entry.id   AF-A0A7J6QZQ6-F1
#
_cell.length_a   1.000
_cell.length_b   1.000
_cell.length_c   1.000
_cell.angle_alpha   90.00
_cell.angle_beta   90.00
_cell.angle_gamma   90.00
#
_symmetry.space_group_name_H-M   'P 1'
#
loop_
_entity.id
_entity.type
_entity.pdbx_description
1 polymer ?
#
loop_
_entity_poly.entity_id
_entity_poly.type
_entity_poly.pdbx_seq_one_letter_code
_entity_poly.pdbx_strand_id
1 'polypeptide(L)'
;MAVASPNWQVYDLCNYDMQPSRSNSAERGNLRSLGAPRRSWLDAWQKEGMRRTVYAVVLCHFEEQPCLLLSDSLEASQSGVQPAWCRYRLLGGKVAPGESDIDCLNRKLRRCILRVDEKQSKCEWMVGEKLFTFWRPEFDEFVYPYLPSYVQRPKECISVGEEGFIAHGQEASAGLLRELGFYSDSALPGTA
;
A
#
# COMPACT_ATOMS: atom_id res chain seq x y z
N MET A 1 -0.89 -30.82 -0.32
CA MET A 1 -0.32 -30.07 0.81
C MET A 1 -1.35 -29.05 1.22
N ALA A 2 -1.84 -29.09 2.45
CA ALA A 2 -2.68 -28.01 2.96
C ALA A 2 -1.79 -26.78 3.14
N VAL A 3 -2.02 -25.73 2.35
CA VAL A 3 -1.41 -24.43 2.59
C VAL A 3 -1.99 -23.96 3.92
N ALA A 4 -1.14 -23.74 4.93
CA ALA A 4 -1.59 -23.20 6.20
C ALA A 4 -2.29 -21.86 5.93
N SER A 5 -3.50 -21.68 6.45
CA SER A 5 -4.20 -20.41 6.31
C SER A 5 -3.35 -19.33 6.98
N PRO A 6 -3.04 -18.22 6.27
CA PRO A 6 -2.28 -17.14 6.87
C PRO A 6 -3.07 -16.55 8.04
N ASN A 7 -2.39 -16.31 9.16
CA ASN A 7 -3.00 -15.74 10.36
C ASN A 7 -2.94 -14.21 10.28
N TRP A 8 -3.90 -13.63 9.55
CA TRP A 8 -3.98 -12.19 9.36
C TRP A 8 -4.49 -11.50 10.64
N GLN A 9 -3.70 -10.56 11.17
CA GLN A 9 -4.14 -9.70 12.26
C GLN A 9 -4.92 -8.52 11.68
N VAL A 10 -6.25 -8.64 11.69
CA VAL A 10 -7.17 -7.60 11.22
C VAL A 10 -7.82 -6.94 12.43
N TYR A 11 -7.73 -5.61 12.50
CA TYR A 11 -8.28 -4.82 13.59
C TYR A 11 -9.46 -3.95 13.13
N ASP A 12 -10.31 -3.58 14.08
CA ASP A 12 -11.47 -2.72 13.85
C ASP A 12 -11.03 -1.37 13.27
N LEU A 13 -11.78 -0.86 12.30
CA LEU A 13 -11.61 0.47 11.72
C LEU A 13 -11.55 1.58 12.80
N CYS A 14 -12.27 1.40 13.90
CA CYS A 14 -12.31 2.34 15.03
C CYS A 14 -10.96 2.48 15.75
N ASN A 15 -10.04 1.50 15.61
CA ASN A 15 -8.70 1.57 16.19
C ASN A 15 -7.76 2.51 15.42
N TYR A 16 -8.19 3.03 14.27
CA TYR A 16 -7.40 3.90 13.41
C TYR A 16 -7.92 5.33 13.44
N ASP A 17 -7.07 6.29 13.83
CA ASP A 17 -7.38 7.71 13.72
C ASP A 17 -7.08 8.22 12.30
N MET A 18 -8.14 8.48 11.53
CA MET A 18 -8.04 8.99 10.17
C MET A 18 -8.18 10.50 10.13
N GLN A 19 -7.05 11.20 10.14
CA GLN A 19 -7.05 12.66 10.05
C GLN A 19 -7.03 13.15 8.59
N PRO A 20 -7.92 14.08 8.17
CA PRO A 20 -7.89 14.64 6.84
C PRO A 20 -6.58 15.40 6.56
N SER A 21 -6.10 15.34 5.33
CA SER A 21 -4.88 16.08 4.96
C SER A 21 -5.17 17.56 4.76
N ARG A 22 -4.46 18.41 5.51
CA ARG A 22 -4.44 19.86 5.32
C ARG A 22 -3.42 20.32 4.25
N SER A 23 -2.69 19.40 3.60
CA SER A 23 -1.65 19.76 2.63
C SER A 23 -2.16 19.92 1.19
N ASN A 24 -1.59 20.91 0.51
CA ASN A 24 -1.88 21.27 -0.87
C ASN A 24 -1.67 20.07 -1.82
N SER A 25 -2.52 20.01 -2.84
CA SER A 25 -2.58 18.99 -3.90
C SER A 25 -1.24 18.61 -4.56
N ALA A 26 -0.23 19.48 -4.51
CA ALA A 26 1.06 19.28 -5.19
C ALA A 26 1.90 18.08 -4.68
N GLU A 27 1.83 17.74 -3.39
CA GLU A 27 2.59 16.59 -2.84
C GLU A 27 1.89 15.24 -3.11
N ARG A 28 0.58 15.26 -3.36
CA ARG A 28 -0.23 14.07 -3.72
C ARG A 28 0.14 13.53 -5.10
N GLY A 29 0.68 14.37 -5.99
CA GLY A 29 1.12 14.00 -7.33
C GLY A 29 2.30 13.00 -7.40
N ASN A 30 2.83 12.57 -6.26
CA ASN A 30 3.86 11.53 -6.15
C ASN A 30 3.32 10.15 -5.75
N LEU A 31 2.04 10.03 -5.38
CA LEU A 31 1.32 8.76 -5.37
C LEU A 31 0.88 8.44 -6.81
N ARG A 32 1.86 8.39 -7.72
CA ARG A 32 1.63 8.16 -9.14
C ARG A 32 1.25 6.70 -9.31
N SER A 33 -0.05 6.43 -9.33
CA SER A 33 -0.53 5.16 -9.86
C SER A 33 -0.48 5.15 -11.38
N LEU A 34 -0.73 3.96 -11.93
CA LEU A 34 -0.93 3.49 -13.31
C LEU A 34 -1.59 4.47 -14.30
N GLY A 35 -1.08 5.69 -14.42
CA GLY A 35 -1.53 6.67 -15.39
C GLY A 35 -0.91 6.42 -16.76
N ALA A 36 -1.54 7.00 -17.79
CA ALA A 36 -1.03 6.97 -19.16
C ALA A 36 0.48 7.28 -19.19
N PRO A 37 1.28 6.40 -19.81
CA PRO A 37 2.71 6.61 -19.88
C PRO A 37 3.08 7.92 -20.55
N ARG A 38 4.01 8.65 -19.94
CA ARG A 38 4.51 9.93 -20.46
C ARG A 38 5.84 9.73 -21.16
N ARG A 39 6.23 10.67 -22.02
CA ARG A 39 7.53 10.67 -22.72
C ARG A 39 8.73 10.42 -21.77
N SER A 40 8.71 11.02 -20.58
CA SER A 40 9.77 10.82 -19.59
C SER A 40 9.88 9.39 -19.05
N TRP A 41 8.81 8.59 -19.13
CA TRP A 41 8.88 7.17 -18.78
C TRP A 41 9.60 6.39 -19.88
N LEU A 42 9.35 6.67 -21.15
CA LEU A 42 10.11 6.04 -22.24
C LEU A 42 11.61 6.30 -22.08
N ASP A 43 12.01 7.55 -21.82
CA ASP A 43 13.41 7.92 -21.63
C ASP A 43 14.03 7.21 -20.41
N ALA A 44 13.30 7.12 -19.30
CA ALA A 44 13.75 6.41 -18.11
C ALA A 44 13.87 4.90 -18.37
N TRP A 45 12.93 4.30 -19.11
CA TRP A 45 12.97 2.87 -19.43
C TRP A 45 14.12 2.52 -20.36
N GLN A 46 14.48 3.41 -21.30
CA GLN A 46 15.66 3.22 -22.15
C GLN A 46 16.97 3.22 -21.34
N LYS A 47 17.02 3.99 -20.24
CA LYS A 47 18.22 4.12 -19.38
C LYS A 47 18.30 3.07 -18.28
N GLU A 48 17.20 2.87 -17.55
CA GLU A 48 17.12 2.07 -16.32
C GLU A 48 16.44 0.71 -16.54
N GLY A 49 15.71 0.54 -17.66
CA GLY A 49 14.95 -0.66 -17.96
C GLY A 49 13.53 -0.65 -17.39
N MET A 50 13.02 -1.85 -17.09
CA MET A 50 11.65 -2.04 -16.62
C MET A 50 11.38 -1.28 -15.31
N ARG A 51 10.29 -0.50 -15.27
CA ARG A 51 9.85 0.16 -14.05
C ARG A 51 9.32 -0.88 -13.05
N ARG A 52 9.69 -0.73 -11.78
CA ARG A 52 9.11 -1.48 -10.65
C ARG A 52 8.20 -0.57 -9.83
N THR A 53 7.00 -1.06 -9.54
CA THR A 53 5.99 -0.36 -8.74
C THR A 53 5.44 -1.32 -7.70
N VAL A 54 5.29 -0.86 -6.46
CA VAL A 54 4.80 -1.69 -5.34
C VAL A 54 3.58 -1.02 -4.71
N TYR A 55 2.55 -1.80 -4.42
CA TYR A 55 1.36 -1.36 -3.69
C TYR A 55 1.10 -2.25 -2.48
N ALA A 56 0.60 -1.63 -1.41
CA ALA A 56 0.12 -2.27 -0.20
C ALA A 56 -1.38 -2.53 -0.30
N VAL A 57 -1.78 -3.71 0.17
CA VAL A 57 -3.15 -4.02 0.58
C VAL A 57 -3.23 -3.86 2.08
N VAL A 58 -4.08 -2.94 2.52
CA VAL A 58 -4.30 -2.63 3.92
C VAL A 58 -5.70 -3.08 4.31
N LEU A 59 -5.77 -4.04 5.23
CA LEU A 59 -7.03 -4.63 5.69
C LEU A 59 -7.39 -4.14 7.11
N CYS A 60 -8.66 -3.83 7.28
CA CYS A 60 -9.32 -3.65 8.58
C CYS A 60 -10.68 -4.36 8.53
N HIS A 61 -11.41 -4.35 9.64
CA HIS A 61 -12.83 -4.72 9.61
C HIS A 61 -13.69 -3.58 10.15
N PHE A 62 -14.90 -3.48 9.63
CA PHE A 62 -15.93 -2.59 10.17
C PHE A 62 -17.21 -3.42 10.29
N GLU A 63 -17.78 -3.49 11.50
CA GLU A 63 -18.98 -4.30 11.77
C GLU A 63 -18.85 -5.76 11.28
N GLU A 64 -17.74 -6.43 11.61
CA GLU A 64 -17.42 -7.81 11.19
C GLU A 64 -17.26 -8.01 9.67
N GLN A 65 -17.18 -6.93 8.89
CA GLN A 65 -16.96 -7.00 7.44
C GLN A 65 -15.54 -6.55 7.08
N PRO A 66 -14.78 -7.36 6.30
CA PRO A 66 -13.44 -6.96 5.87
C PRO A 66 -13.52 -5.75 4.94
N CYS A 67 -12.70 -4.76 5.23
CA CYS A 67 -12.62 -3.50 4.52
C CYS A 67 -11.18 -3.23 4.07
N LEU A 68 -11.03 -2.59 2.91
CA LEU A 68 -9.73 -2.26 2.33
C LEU A 68 -9.54 -0.75 2.33
N LEU A 69 -8.40 -0.28 2.87
CA LEU A 69 -8.09 1.15 2.89
C LEU A 69 -7.49 1.60 1.56
N LEU A 70 -8.13 2.61 0.96
CA LEU A 70 -7.75 3.20 -0.33
C LEU A 70 -7.44 4.68 -0.16
N SER A 71 -6.47 5.17 -0.92
CA SER A 71 -6.25 6.60 -1.09
C SER A 71 -7.26 7.18 -2.07
N ASP A 72 -7.99 8.20 -1.65
CA ASP A 72 -8.84 8.99 -2.54
C ASP A 72 -8.01 10.06 -3.26
N SER A 73 -7.91 9.95 -4.59
CA SER A 73 -7.22 10.92 -5.43
C SER A 73 -8.20 11.68 -6.32
N LEU A 74 -8.54 12.89 -5.90
CA LEU A 74 -9.34 13.84 -6.68
C LEU A 74 -8.75 14.19 -8.06
N GLU A 75 -7.43 14.11 -8.25
CA GLU A 75 -6.78 14.42 -9.53
C GLU A 75 -7.19 13.48 -10.69
N ALA A 76 -7.52 12.22 -10.40
CA ALA A 76 -8.00 11.28 -11.43
C ALA A 76 -9.37 11.68 -11.99
N SER A 77 -10.21 12.32 -11.15
CA SER A 77 -11.54 12.78 -11.53
C SER A 77 -11.52 14.07 -12.35
N GLN A 78 -10.48 14.90 -12.24
CA GLN A 78 -10.40 16.19 -12.94
C GLN A 78 -10.04 16.07 -14.42
N SER A 79 -9.49 14.92 -14.84
CA SER A 79 -9.16 14.69 -16.25
C SER A 79 -10.39 14.53 -17.14
N GLY A 80 -11.58 14.28 -16.59
CA GLY A 80 -12.82 14.02 -17.35
C GLY A 80 -12.81 12.76 -18.24
N VAL A 81 -11.66 12.10 -18.36
CA VAL A 81 -11.42 10.95 -19.25
C VAL A 81 -11.64 9.61 -18.55
N GLN A 82 -11.52 9.57 -17.22
CA GLN A 82 -11.63 8.33 -16.45
C GLN A 82 -12.91 8.24 -15.61
N PRO A 83 -13.50 7.05 -15.48
CA PRO A 83 -14.66 6.82 -14.60
C PRO A 83 -14.40 7.22 -13.15
N ALA A 84 -15.46 7.58 -12.42
CA ALA A 84 -15.38 7.98 -11.01
C ALA A 84 -14.76 6.91 -10.10
N TRP A 85 -14.86 5.62 -10.46
CA TRP A 85 -14.24 4.53 -9.70
C TRP A 85 -12.71 4.49 -9.81
N CYS A 86 -12.11 5.11 -10.84
CA CYS A 86 -10.66 5.25 -10.99
C CYS A 86 -10.03 6.25 -10.00
N ARG A 87 -10.85 6.91 -9.14
CA ARG A 87 -10.35 7.84 -8.11
C ARG A 87 -9.61 7.14 -6.97
N TYR A 88 -10.02 5.91 -6.66
CA TYR A 88 -9.49 5.17 -5.52
C TYR A 88 -8.23 4.41 -5.93
N ARG A 89 -7.20 4.49 -5.10
CA ARG A 89 -5.91 3.88 -5.40
C ARG A 89 -5.34 3.17 -4.18
N LEU A 90 -4.63 2.07 -4.42
CA LEU A 90 -3.82 1.44 -3.40
C LEU A 90 -2.67 2.37 -2.98
N LEU A 91 -2.25 2.23 -1.72
CA LEU A 91 -1.09 2.94 -1.19
C LEU A 91 0.19 2.32 -1.75
N GLY A 92 1.16 3.14 -2.13
CA GLY A 92 2.42 2.64 -2.69
C GLY A 92 3.03 3.56 -3.75
N GLY A 93 3.78 2.98 -4.68
CA GLY A 93 4.29 3.69 -5.84
C GLY A 93 5.59 3.12 -6.41
N LYS A 94 6.28 3.95 -7.21
CA LYS A 94 7.52 3.58 -7.89
C LYS A 94 8.65 3.28 -6.89
N VAL A 95 9.30 2.14 -7.09
CA VAL A 95 10.50 1.68 -6.39
C VAL A 95 11.73 2.40 -6.96
N ALA A 96 12.66 2.82 -6.10
CA ALA A 96 13.92 3.41 -6.55
C ALA A 96 14.87 2.34 -7.11
N PRO A 97 15.79 2.69 -8.02
CA PRO A 97 16.79 1.74 -8.51
C PRO A 97 17.61 1.15 -7.36
N GLY A 98 17.70 -0.18 -7.28
CA GLY A 98 18.42 -0.89 -6.22
C GLY A 98 17.69 -1.00 -4.87
N GLU A 99 16.49 -0.42 -4.73
CA GLU A 99 15.69 -0.49 -3.51
C GLU A 99 14.89 -1.82 -3.46
N SER A 100 14.68 -2.34 -2.25
CA SER A 100 13.81 -3.50 -2.03
C SER A 100 12.33 -3.09 -2.10
N ASP A 101 11.45 -4.05 -2.40
CA ASP A 101 10.00 -3.79 -2.44
C ASP A 101 9.48 -3.35 -1.05
N ILE A 102 10.00 -3.97 0.02
CA ILE A 102 9.65 -3.72 1.42
C ILE A 102 10.08 -2.32 1.86
N ASP A 103 11.32 -1.92 1.56
CA ASP A 103 11.84 -0.59 1.92
C ASP A 103 11.06 0.51 1.19
N CYS A 104 10.78 0.30 -0.10
CA CYS A 104 9.95 1.21 -0.87
C CYS A 104 8.57 1.35 -0.24
N LEU A 105 7.93 0.24 0.11
CA LEU A 105 6.58 0.27 0.66
C LEU A 105 6.55 0.97 2.02
N ASN A 106 7.47 0.62 2.92
CA ASN A 106 7.69 1.30 4.19
C ASN A 106 7.84 2.83 4.01
N ARG A 107 8.72 3.25 3.10
CA ARG A 107 8.96 4.66 2.79
C ARG A 107 7.71 5.35 2.23
N LYS A 108 6.94 4.68 1.37
CA LYS A 108 5.71 5.21 0.78
C LYS A 108 4.60 5.34 1.83
N LEU A 109 4.39 4.31 2.65
CA LEU A 109 3.36 4.29 3.69
C LEU A 109 3.65 5.33 4.77
N ARG A 110 4.90 5.47 5.23
CA ARG A 110 5.31 6.55 6.16
C ARG A 110 4.93 7.93 5.62
N ARG A 111 5.24 8.18 4.35
CA ARG A 111 4.93 9.46 3.70
C ARG A 111 3.43 9.70 3.57
N CYS A 112 2.66 8.67 3.21
CA CYS A 112 1.24 8.81 2.90
C CYS A 112 0.33 8.80 4.13
N ILE A 113 0.61 7.92 5.10
CA ILE A 113 -0.21 7.72 6.31
C ILE A 113 0.28 8.64 7.43
N LEU A 114 1.56 8.53 7.81
CA LEU A 114 2.09 9.24 8.98
C LEU A 114 2.43 10.70 8.68
N ARG A 115 2.69 11.03 7.41
CA ARG A 115 3.11 12.38 6.97
C ARG A 115 4.38 12.87 7.69
N VAL A 116 5.19 11.92 8.15
CA VAL A 116 6.47 12.19 8.81
C VAL A 116 7.58 12.00 7.78
N ASP A 117 8.54 12.93 7.76
CA ASP A 117 9.76 12.78 6.96
C ASP A 117 10.55 11.53 7.40
N GLU A 118 11.26 10.91 6.46
CA GLU A 118 11.99 9.63 6.61
C GLU A 118 12.91 9.56 7.85
N LYS A 119 13.27 10.70 8.46
CA LYS A 119 14.19 10.81 9.60
C LYS A 119 13.52 10.86 10.97
N GLN A 120 12.19 11.05 11.07
CA GLN A 120 11.52 11.35 12.35
C GLN A 120 10.58 10.25 12.87
N SER A 121 10.28 9.21 12.09
CA SER A 121 9.41 8.11 12.53
C SER A 121 10.15 6.78 12.60
N LYS A 122 10.12 6.14 13.78
CA LYS A 122 10.57 4.75 13.99
C LYS A 122 9.51 3.70 13.60
N CYS A 123 8.41 4.11 12.97
CA CYS A 123 7.33 3.19 12.62
C CYS A 123 7.78 2.32 11.44
N GLU A 124 8.05 1.05 11.69
CA GLU A 124 8.32 0.04 10.67
C GLU A 124 7.05 -0.76 10.43
N TRP A 125 6.60 -0.78 9.17
CA TRP A 125 5.45 -1.53 8.73
C TRP A 125 5.89 -2.98 8.48
N MET A 126 5.09 -3.92 8.97
CA MET A 126 5.36 -5.34 8.80
C MET A 126 4.75 -5.80 7.48
N VAL A 127 5.58 -5.77 6.44
CA VAL A 127 5.17 -6.14 5.08
C VAL A 127 5.07 -7.66 4.99
N GLY A 128 3.90 -8.14 4.58
CA GLY A 128 3.62 -9.55 4.39
C GLY A 128 4.09 -10.09 3.04
N GLU A 129 3.46 -11.18 2.61
CA GLU A 129 3.79 -11.84 1.34
C GLU A 129 3.26 -11.06 0.12
N LYS A 130 3.85 -11.35 -1.04
CA LYS A 130 3.40 -10.81 -2.33
C LYS A 130 2.13 -11.55 -2.78
N LEU A 131 1.00 -10.84 -2.80
CA LEU A 131 -0.29 -11.39 -3.20
C LEU A 131 -0.43 -11.53 -4.71
N PHE A 132 -0.08 -10.47 -5.45
CA PHE A 132 -0.26 -10.43 -6.90
C PHE A 132 0.90 -9.76 -7.61
N THR A 133 1.15 -10.20 -8.84
CA THR A 133 2.05 -9.52 -9.76
C THR A 133 1.31 -9.20 -11.04
N PHE A 134 1.38 -7.94 -11.42
CA PHE A 134 0.75 -7.37 -12.59
C PHE A 134 1.82 -6.82 -13.53
N TRP A 135 1.57 -6.95 -14.82
CA TRP A 135 2.55 -6.60 -15.85
C TRP A 135 1.94 -5.62 -16.83
N ARG A 136 2.74 -4.60 -17.18
CA ARG A 136 2.45 -3.68 -18.28
C ARG A 136 3.38 -4.00 -19.45
N PRO A 137 2.88 -4.65 -20.51
CA PRO A 137 3.69 -5.03 -21.67
C PRO A 137 4.19 -3.83 -22.48
N GLU A 138 3.34 -2.82 -22.66
CA GLU A 138 3.56 -1.68 -23.54
C GLU A 138 3.27 -0.35 -22.83
N PHE A 139 3.68 0.78 -23.41
CA PHE A 139 3.40 2.11 -22.87
C PHE A 139 1.94 2.57 -23.11
N ASP A 140 0.98 1.73 -22.71
CA ASP A 140 -0.46 2.00 -22.69
C ASP A 140 -0.99 2.00 -21.24
N GLU A 141 -2.32 2.01 -21.08
CA GLU A 141 -2.99 1.96 -19.77
C GLU A 141 -3.26 0.53 -19.28
N PHE A 142 -3.09 -0.49 -20.12
CA PHE A 142 -3.48 -1.86 -19.81
C PHE A 142 -2.45 -2.60 -18.96
N VAL A 143 -2.96 -3.40 -18.03
CA VAL A 143 -2.17 -4.19 -17.10
C VAL A 143 -2.78 -5.59 -17.02
N TYR A 144 -1.93 -6.61 -17.03
CA TYR A 144 -2.34 -8.01 -17.06
C TYR A 144 -1.83 -8.75 -15.82
N PRO A 145 -2.61 -9.69 -15.25
CA PRO A 145 -2.19 -10.51 -14.10
C PRO A 145 -1.17 -11.60 -14.48
N TYR A 146 -0.65 -11.56 -15.71
CA TYR A 146 0.36 -12.45 -16.24
C TYR A 146 1.23 -11.69 -17.25
N LEU A 147 2.42 -12.20 -17.53
CA LEU A 147 3.27 -11.68 -18.61
C LEU A 147 2.90 -12.40 -19.92
N PRO A 148 2.39 -11.70 -20.96
CA PRO A 148 2.07 -12.36 -22.23
C PRO A 148 3.33 -12.95 -22.89
N SER A 149 3.20 -14.13 -23.52
CA SER A 149 4.33 -14.95 -23.98
C SER A 149 5.21 -14.29 -25.06
N TYR A 150 4.66 -13.39 -25.87
CA TYR A 150 5.40 -12.66 -26.90
C TYR A 150 6.22 -11.48 -26.34
N VAL A 151 6.02 -11.13 -25.06
CA VAL A 151 6.61 -9.95 -24.44
C VAL A 151 7.91 -10.32 -23.75
N GLN A 152 9.04 -9.96 -24.37
CA GLN A 152 10.37 -10.22 -23.80
C GLN A 152 10.82 -9.13 -22.83
N ARG A 153 10.35 -7.89 -23.00
CA ARG A 153 10.78 -6.72 -22.23
C ARG A 153 9.60 -5.86 -21.78
N PRO A 154 8.90 -6.23 -20.69
CA PRO A 154 7.79 -5.44 -20.16
C PRO A 154 8.23 -4.03 -19.74
N LYS A 155 7.30 -3.08 -19.75
CA LYS A 155 7.55 -1.68 -19.37
C LYS A 155 7.42 -1.46 -17.87
N GLU A 156 6.52 -2.20 -17.23
CA GLU A 156 6.27 -2.16 -15.79
C GLU A 156 6.05 -3.55 -15.22
N CYS A 157 6.60 -3.79 -14.03
CA CYS A 157 6.19 -4.85 -13.13
C CYS A 157 5.61 -4.20 -11.86
N ILE A 158 4.38 -4.57 -11.54
CA ILE A 158 3.61 -4.04 -10.43
C ILE A 158 3.41 -5.18 -9.44
N SER A 159 4.02 -5.07 -8.26
CA SER A 159 3.83 -6.01 -7.17
C SER A 159 2.79 -5.46 -6.21
N VAL A 160 1.82 -6.30 -5.85
CA VAL A 160 0.84 -5.99 -4.81
C VAL A 160 1.13 -6.91 -3.64
N GLY A 161 1.59 -6.33 -2.53
CA GLY A 161 1.89 -7.03 -1.30
C GLY A 161 0.77 -6.84 -0.27
N GLU A 162 0.72 -7.76 0.68
CA GLU A 162 -0.06 -7.59 1.91
C GLU A 162 0.72 -6.70 2.89
N GLU A 163 0.02 -5.84 3.61
CA GLU A 163 0.53 -5.24 4.85
C GLU A 163 -0.30 -5.78 6.02
N GLY A 164 0.36 -6.53 6.91
CA GLY A 164 -0.19 -6.82 8.22
C GLY A 164 0.04 -5.58 9.09
N PHE A 165 -1.02 -4.88 9.47
CA PHE A 165 -0.89 -3.76 10.38
C PHE A 165 -0.42 -4.25 11.75
N ILE A 166 0.87 -4.09 12.05
CA ILE A 166 1.31 -3.79 13.42
C ILE A 166 2.18 -2.54 13.34
N ALA A 167 1.54 -1.38 13.38
CA ALA A 167 2.25 -0.20 13.84
C ALA A 167 2.53 -0.43 15.34
N HIS A 168 3.69 -1.00 15.66
CA HIS A 168 4.25 -0.85 17.00
C HIS A 168 4.63 0.63 17.19
N GLY A 169 3.64 1.47 17.44
CA GLY A 169 3.84 2.65 18.25
C GLY A 169 4.30 2.14 19.61
N GLN A 170 5.60 2.25 19.89
CA GLN A 170 6.26 1.84 21.12
C GLN A 170 5.35 2.02 22.36
N GLU A 171 4.95 0.89 22.95
CA GLU A 171 4.71 0.65 24.40
C GLU A 171 3.84 1.60 25.24
N ALA A 172 3.30 2.70 24.73
CA ALA A 172 2.68 3.73 25.57
C ALA A 172 1.16 3.56 25.78
N SER A 173 0.45 2.75 24.97
CA SER A 173 -1.01 2.63 25.06
C SER A 173 -1.51 1.31 25.69
N ALA A 174 -0.66 0.27 25.78
CA ALA A 174 -1.06 -0.99 26.40
C ALA A 174 -1.30 -0.87 27.91
N GLY A 175 -0.56 0.02 28.60
CA GLY A 175 -0.79 0.35 30.01
C GLY A 175 -2.07 1.16 30.23
N LEU A 176 -2.35 2.10 29.34
CA LEU A 176 -3.49 3.03 29.46
C LEU A 176 -4.83 2.35 29.12
N LEU A 177 -4.82 1.42 28.16
CA LEU A 177 -6.00 0.61 27.83
C LEU A 177 -6.33 -0.45 28.90
N ARG A 178 -5.32 -0.89 29.68
CA ARG A 178 -5.53 -1.70 30.89
C ARG A 178 -6.18 -0.91 32.02
N GLU A 179 -5.75 0.35 32.24
CA GLU A 179 -6.37 1.23 33.25
C GLU A 179 -7.81 1.63 32.89
N LEU A 180 -8.14 1.71 31.59
CA LEU A 180 -9.47 2.07 31.12
C LEU A 180 -10.43 0.88 30.94
N GLY A 181 -10.02 -0.35 31.29
CA GLY A 181 -10.90 -1.51 31.38
C GLY A 181 -11.36 -2.12 30.05
N PHE A 182 -10.68 -1.84 28.94
CA PHE A 182 -11.10 -2.31 27.60
C PHE A 182 -10.59 -3.72 27.22
N TYR A 183 -9.83 -4.40 28.08
CA TYR A 183 -9.44 -5.81 27.89
C TYR A 183 -9.78 -6.63 29.14
N SER A 184 -10.65 -7.63 29.00
CA SER A 184 -10.84 -8.68 30.00
C SER A 184 -9.94 -9.88 29.68
N ASP A 185 -9.32 -10.48 30.71
CA ASP A 185 -8.36 -11.60 30.64
C ASP A 185 -8.88 -12.91 29.99
N SER A 186 -10.05 -12.93 29.36
CA SER A 186 -10.67 -14.12 28.78
C SER A 186 -10.36 -14.40 27.32
N ALA A 187 -9.58 -13.54 26.63
CA ALA A 187 -9.31 -13.67 25.18
C ALA A 187 -7.86 -14.06 24.85
N LEU A 188 -7.27 -14.99 25.60
CA LEU A 188 -6.07 -15.71 25.15
C LEU A 188 -6.40 -17.21 25.02
N PRO A 189 -6.27 -17.83 23.83
CA PRO A 189 -6.34 -19.27 23.72
C PRO A 189 -5.03 -19.90 24.20
N GLY A 190 -5.10 -20.63 25.32
CA GLY A 190 -4.23 -21.78 25.59
C GLY A 190 -3.01 -21.56 26.50
N THR A 191 -3.22 -21.63 27.81
CA THR A 191 -2.31 -22.34 28.73
C THR A 191 -3.12 -23.05 29.81
N ALA A 192 -3.53 -24.28 29.53
CA ALA A 192 -3.65 -25.42 30.44
C ALA A 192 -4.00 -26.66 29.60
#